data_AF-A0A7S2BMG8-F1
#
_entry.id   AF-A0A7S2BMG8-F1
#
_cell.length_a   1.000
_cell.length_b   1.000
_cell.length_c   1.000
_cell.angle_alpha   90.00
_cell.angle_beta   90.00
_cell.angle_gamma   90.00
#
_symmetry.space_group_name_H-M   'P 1'
#
loop_
_entity.id
_entity.type
_entity.pdbx_description
1 polymer ?
#
loop_
_entity_poly.entity_id
_entity_poly.type
_entity_poly.pdbx_seq_one_letter_code
_entity_poly.pdbx_strand_id
1 'polypeptide(L)'
;EDGSQQCEQALAKAMRQLMTPAVLQSQLETSCATDLNRAKAPYANCRAAADPRACLEERLGSSDANADLLFDPSCKNHIHATAKAWLEEPATMPGFTKGCDIEVKSLCSRDVGFTSGGLSEGMATYLCLQEHVGTGELESKECTALVTRLQSLEGQFVHSSHLIMDACTAELEHHCPNVPDGQYRTLVCLLTNLKSTSKRAAEDPGEVEPFTQGCADQLKRFTKPGSRFAVIEGAVGTGGKAGARTGKSGTRGAADK
;
A
#
# COMPACT_ATOMS: atom_id res chain seq x y z
N GLU A 1 -10.64 -24.25 -26.83
CA GLU A 1 -9.34 -23.56 -26.67
C GLU A 1 -9.35 -22.15 -27.27
N ASP A 2 -9.90 -21.96 -28.48
CA ASP A 2 -10.01 -20.65 -29.16
C ASP A 2 -10.72 -19.53 -28.34
N GLY A 3 -11.79 -19.86 -27.61
CA GLY A 3 -12.51 -18.88 -26.77
C GLY A 3 -11.73 -18.32 -25.57
N SER A 4 -10.75 -19.07 -25.04
CA SER A 4 -9.91 -18.59 -23.92
C SER A 4 -8.90 -17.56 -24.40
N GLN A 5 -8.24 -17.84 -25.52
CA GLN A 5 -7.28 -16.91 -26.13
C GLN A 5 -7.96 -15.62 -26.62
N GLN A 6 -9.16 -15.71 -27.18
CA GLN A 6 -9.93 -14.53 -27.58
C GLN A 6 -10.35 -13.68 -26.38
N CYS A 7 -10.71 -14.30 -25.25
CA CYS A 7 -11.04 -13.61 -24.01
C CYS A 7 -9.81 -12.89 -23.43
N GLU A 8 -8.67 -13.57 -23.37
CA GLU A 8 -7.40 -12.99 -22.91
C GLU A 8 -6.95 -11.81 -23.78
N GLN A 9 -7.05 -11.93 -25.11
CA GLN A 9 -6.73 -10.84 -26.03
C GLN A 9 -7.69 -9.65 -25.88
N ALA A 10 -8.99 -9.90 -25.73
CA ALA A 10 -9.98 -8.86 -25.51
C ALA A 10 -9.76 -8.14 -24.17
N LEU A 11 -9.43 -8.88 -23.10
CA LEU A 11 -9.11 -8.32 -21.79
C LEU A 11 -7.84 -7.47 -21.84
N ALA A 12 -6.77 -7.97 -22.45
CA ALA A 12 -5.53 -7.22 -22.64
C ALA A 12 -5.76 -5.93 -23.45
N LYS A 13 -6.60 -6.00 -24.51
CA LYS A 13 -6.97 -4.82 -25.31
C LYS A 13 -7.76 -3.80 -24.49
N ALA A 14 -8.74 -4.24 -23.71
CA ALA A 14 -9.52 -3.38 -22.83
C ALA A 14 -8.65 -2.72 -21.75
N MET A 15 -7.76 -3.48 -21.11
CA MET A 15 -6.81 -2.97 -20.12
C MET A 15 -5.88 -1.90 -20.72
N ARG A 16 -5.35 -2.11 -21.93
CA ARG A 16 -4.54 -1.10 -22.64
C ARG A 16 -5.30 0.19 -22.94
N GLN A 17 -6.59 0.10 -23.26
CA GLN A 17 -7.43 1.28 -23.51
C GLN A 17 -7.74 2.07 -22.22
N LEU A 18 -7.84 1.39 -21.09
CA LEU A 18 -8.11 2.00 -19.79
C LEU A 18 -6.86 2.60 -19.11
N MET A 19 -5.66 2.21 -19.55
CA MET A 19 -4.37 2.63 -18.96
C MET A 19 -3.58 3.59 -19.87
N THR A 20 -4.27 4.40 -20.69
CA THR A 20 -3.59 5.44 -21.48
C THR A 20 -3.21 6.64 -20.60
N PRO A 21 -2.14 7.39 -20.92
CA PRO A 21 -1.76 8.57 -20.15
C PRO A 21 -2.89 9.60 -19.98
N ALA A 22 -3.71 9.80 -21.02
CA ALA A 22 -4.84 10.71 -20.97
C ALA A 22 -5.95 10.22 -20.00
N VAL A 23 -6.24 8.91 -19.99
CA VAL A 23 -7.22 8.34 -19.06
C VAL A 23 -6.69 8.40 -17.63
N LEU A 24 -5.42 8.05 -17.41
CA LEU A 24 -4.79 8.14 -16.09
C LEU A 24 -4.76 9.58 -15.56
N GLN A 25 -4.45 10.55 -16.42
CA GLN A 25 -4.51 11.97 -16.07
C GLN A 25 -5.94 12.41 -15.71
N SER A 26 -6.94 11.99 -16.49
CA SER A 26 -8.35 12.30 -16.22
C SER A 26 -8.83 11.70 -14.90
N GLN A 27 -8.46 10.44 -14.61
CA GLN A 27 -8.79 9.77 -13.35
C GLN A 27 -8.10 10.45 -12.16
N LEU A 28 -6.85 10.89 -12.34
CA LEU A 28 -6.13 11.66 -11.34
C LEU A 28 -6.83 12.99 -11.05
N GLU A 29 -7.15 13.78 -12.08
CA GLU A 29 -7.84 15.06 -11.87
C GLU A 29 -9.21 14.88 -11.21
N THR A 30 -9.95 13.84 -11.58
CA THR A 30 -11.25 13.53 -10.98
C THR A 30 -11.12 13.13 -9.51
N SER A 31 -10.17 12.26 -9.20
CA SER A 31 -10.03 11.70 -7.84
C SER A 31 -9.26 12.61 -6.90
N CYS A 32 -8.41 13.49 -7.44
CA CYS A 32 -7.46 14.30 -6.69
C CYS A 32 -7.63 15.81 -6.84
N ALA A 33 -8.76 16.30 -7.39
CA ALA A 33 -9.00 17.72 -7.57
C ALA A 33 -8.73 18.55 -6.29
N THR A 34 -9.20 18.08 -5.12
CA THR A 34 -9.02 18.78 -3.84
C THR A 34 -7.54 18.92 -3.46
N ASP A 35 -6.77 17.84 -3.56
CA ASP A 35 -5.36 17.82 -3.17
C ASP A 35 -4.47 18.49 -4.22
N LEU A 36 -4.79 18.36 -5.51
CA LEU A 36 -4.08 19.04 -6.60
C LEU A 36 -4.19 20.57 -6.49
N ASN A 37 -5.35 21.08 -6.06
CA ASN A 37 -5.59 22.51 -5.92
C ASN A 37 -5.22 23.06 -4.54
N ARG A 38 -4.56 22.27 -3.69
CA ARG A 38 -4.18 22.72 -2.36
C ARG A 38 -3.05 23.76 -2.45
N ALA A 39 -3.30 24.93 -1.88
CA ALA A 39 -2.36 26.05 -1.91
C ALA A 39 -1.40 26.10 -0.69
N LYS A 40 -1.72 25.40 0.39
CA LYS A 40 -0.93 25.42 1.63
C LYS A 40 0.08 24.28 1.67
N ALA A 41 1.29 24.62 2.13
CA ALA A 41 2.31 23.63 2.48
C ALA A 41 1.77 22.63 3.53
N PRO A 42 2.29 21.39 3.55
CA PRO A 42 3.36 20.87 2.69
C PRO A 42 2.90 20.45 1.28
N TYR A 43 1.62 20.56 0.92
CA TYR A 43 1.05 20.03 -0.34
C TYR A 43 0.87 21.08 -1.44
N ALA A 44 1.48 22.26 -1.31
CA ALA A 44 1.32 23.32 -2.28
C ALA A 44 1.90 22.90 -3.64
N ASN A 45 1.18 23.24 -4.71
CA ASN A 45 1.65 23.24 -6.10
C ASN A 45 1.82 21.87 -6.81
N CYS A 46 1.24 20.77 -6.31
CA CYS A 46 1.32 19.49 -7.05
C CYS A 46 0.68 19.56 -8.45
N ARG A 47 -0.38 20.36 -8.65
CA ARG A 47 -0.97 20.55 -9.99
C ARG A 47 0.00 21.13 -11.02
N ALA A 48 0.98 21.93 -10.60
CA ALA A 48 1.95 22.57 -11.48
C ALA A 48 3.26 21.76 -11.61
N ALA A 49 3.39 20.64 -10.89
CA ALA A 49 4.56 19.77 -10.98
C ALA A 49 4.63 19.11 -12.37
N ALA A 50 5.84 18.74 -12.79
CA ALA A 50 6.05 17.99 -14.04
C ALA A 50 5.31 16.64 -14.04
N ASP A 51 5.24 16.00 -12.87
CA ASP A 51 4.39 14.85 -12.61
C ASP A 51 3.54 15.14 -11.36
N PRO A 52 2.27 15.60 -11.54
CA PRO A 52 1.37 15.87 -10.42
C PRO A 52 1.11 14.66 -9.54
N ARG A 53 1.13 13.45 -10.11
CA ARG A 53 0.91 12.22 -9.37
C ARG A 53 2.11 11.89 -8.50
N ALA A 54 3.33 11.98 -9.03
CA ALA A 54 4.55 11.75 -8.25
C ALA A 54 4.64 12.73 -7.08
N CYS A 55 4.27 14.01 -7.30
CA CYS A 55 4.18 14.98 -6.21
C CYS A 55 3.21 14.52 -5.10
N LEU A 56 2.02 14.02 -5.49
CA LEU A 56 1.06 13.50 -4.52
C LEU A 56 1.58 12.23 -3.81
N GLU A 57 2.27 11.32 -4.51
CA GLU A 57 2.86 10.08 -3.96
C GLU A 57 4.02 10.33 -2.98
N GLU A 58 4.84 11.35 -3.20
CA GLU A 58 5.92 11.71 -2.28
C GLU A 58 5.33 12.27 -0.98
N ARG A 59 4.32 13.13 -1.11
CA ARG A 59 3.58 13.71 0.02
C ARG A 59 2.74 12.65 0.73
N LEU A 60 2.12 11.76 -0.05
CA LEU A 60 1.89 10.32 0.18
C LEU A 60 2.69 9.66 1.32
N GLY A 61 3.98 9.46 1.06
CA GLY A 61 4.87 8.71 1.92
C GLY A 61 5.60 9.53 2.99
N SER A 62 5.35 10.84 3.11
CA SER A 62 6.05 11.67 4.09
C SER A 62 5.64 11.30 5.53
N SER A 63 6.61 11.26 6.45
CA SER A 63 6.44 10.91 7.87
C SER A 63 5.69 11.95 8.72
N ASP A 64 5.11 12.97 8.10
CA ASP A 64 4.27 13.93 8.80
C ASP A 64 2.95 13.25 9.16
N ALA A 65 2.75 12.97 10.45
CA ALA A 65 1.56 12.32 10.98
C ALA A 65 0.25 13.06 10.61
N ASN A 66 0.33 14.35 10.25
CA ASN A 66 -0.83 15.13 9.80
C ASN A 66 -1.10 15.00 8.29
N ALA A 67 -0.17 14.46 7.51
CA ALA A 67 -0.31 14.30 6.07
C ALA A 67 -1.44 13.38 5.67
N ASP A 68 -1.58 12.31 6.45
CA ASP A 68 -2.60 11.28 6.29
C ASP A 68 -4.02 11.76 6.52
N LEU A 69 -4.18 12.70 7.47
CA LEU A 69 -5.47 13.25 7.90
C LEU A 69 -5.95 14.35 6.96
N LEU A 70 -5.02 14.96 6.23
CA LEU A 70 -5.30 16.08 5.34
C LEU A 70 -5.62 15.63 3.92
N PHE A 71 -5.23 14.44 3.47
CA PHE A 71 -5.52 14.01 2.10
C PHE A 71 -7.00 13.70 1.88
N ASP A 72 -7.54 14.09 0.73
CA ASP A 72 -8.87 13.67 0.34
C ASP A 72 -8.89 12.13 0.27
N PRO A 73 -9.84 11.45 0.96
CA PRO A 73 -9.89 10.00 0.95
C PRO A 73 -9.98 9.44 -0.48
N SER A 74 -10.72 10.06 -1.39
CA SER A 74 -10.82 9.61 -2.79
C SER A 74 -9.46 9.71 -3.50
N CYS A 75 -8.71 10.78 -3.26
CA CYS A 75 -7.40 10.96 -3.88
C CYS A 75 -6.37 9.97 -3.33
N LYS A 76 -6.28 9.91 -1.99
CA LYS A 76 -5.51 8.90 -1.25
C LYS A 76 -5.79 7.53 -1.86
N ASN A 77 -7.08 7.28 -2.12
CA ASN A 77 -7.51 6.01 -2.61
C ASN A 77 -7.05 5.67 -4.00
N HIS A 78 -7.22 6.62 -4.90
CA HIS A 78 -6.81 6.49 -6.28
C HIS A 78 -5.29 6.32 -6.42
N ILE A 79 -4.50 7.09 -5.67
CA ILE A 79 -3.04 7.00 -5.70
C ILE A 79 -2.58 5.60 -5.26
N HIS A 80 -3.07 5.11 -4.12
CA HIS A 80 -2.68 3.81 -3.59
C HIS A 80 -3.13 2.65 -4.48
N ALA A 81 -4.36 2.67 -5.00
CA ALA A 81 -4.87 1.63 -5.87
C ALA A 81 -4.03 1.51 -7.16
N THR A 82 -3.64 2.66 -7.72
CA THR A 82 -2.80 2.70 -8.92
C THR A 82 -1.36 2.29 -8.61
N ALA A 83 -0.80 2.70 -7.48
CA ALA A 83 0.54 2.27 -7.04
C ALA A 83 0.59 0.76 -6.86
N LYS A 84 -0.41 0.17 -6.20
CA LYS A 84 -0.55 -1.28 -6.08
C LYS A 84 -0.61 -1.97 -7.44
N ALA A 85 -1.39 -1.45 -8.38
CA ALA A 85 -1.47 -2.01 -9.71
C ALA A 85 -0.11 -1.98 -10.44
N TRP A 86 0.68 -0.92 -10.25
CA TRP A 86 2.03 -0.84 -10.81
C TRP A 86 3.03 -1.78 -10.14
N LEU A 87 2.89 -2.06 -8.84
CA LEU A 87 3.73 -3.05 -8.16
C LEU A 87 3.38 -4.48 -8.56
N GLU A 88 2.10 -4.75 -8.84
CA GLU A 88 1.66 -6.05 -9.34
C GLU A 88 2.02 -6.26 -10.82
N GLU A 89 1.95 -5.20 -11.62
CA GLU A 89 2.30 -5.23 -13.04
C GLU A 89 3.08 -3.96 -13.43
N PRO A 90 4.42 -3.94 -13.25
CA PRO A 90 5.27 -2.79 -13.54
C PRO A 90 5.15 -2.27 -14.98
N ALA A 91 4.86 -3.15 -15.94
CA ALA A 91 4.67 -2.76 -17.35
C ALA A 91 3.46 -1.83 -17.57
N THR A 92 2.53 -1.73 -16.61
CA THR A 92 1.39 -0.80 -16.67
C THR A 92 1.72 0.60 -16.13
N MET A 93 2.90 0.80 -15.54
CA MET A 93 3.37 2.13 -15.17
C MET A 93 3.70 2.92 -16.45
N PRO A 94 3.14 4.14 -16.62
CA PRO A 94 3.42 4.97 -17.78
C PRO A 94 4.92 5.20 -17.96
N GLY A 95 5.40 4.92 -19.17
CA GLY A 95 6.81 5.10 -19.51
C GLY A 95 7.72 3.91 -19.14
N PHE A 96 7.30 2.94 -18.33
CA PHE A 96 8.17 1.84 -17.87
C PHE A 96 8.79 1.03 -19.02
N THR A 97 7.95 0.48 -19.90
CA THR A 97 8.41 -0.37 -21.01
C THR A 97 9.31 0.36 -21.99
N LYS A 98 9.05 1.64 -22.25
CA LYS A 98 9.83 2.45 -23.20
C LYS A 98 11.09 3.04 -22.55
N GLY A 99 10.96 3.54 -21.33
CA GLY A 99 12.01 4.23 -20.59
C GLY A 99 13.16 3.32 -20.18
N CYS A 100 12.90 2.01 -20.06
CA CYS A 100 13.87 0.97 -19.72
C CYS A 100 14.25 0.03 -20.89
N ASP A 101 13.83 0.32 -22.13
CA ASP A 101 14.04 -0.61 -23.27
C ASP A 101 15.54 -0.90 -23.55
N ILE A 102 16.41 0.08 -23.28
CA ILE A 102 17.87 -0.07 -23.45
C ILE A 102 18.40 -1.07 -22.42
N GLU A 103 18.13 -0.84 -21.14
CA GLU A 103 18.60 -1.66 -20.02
C GLU A 103 18.02 -3.07 -20.07
N VAL A 104 16.75 -3.21 -20.49
CA VAL A 104 16.14 -4.51 -20.70
C VAL A 104 16.94 -5.33 -21.71
N LYS A 105 17.36 -4.71 -22.82
CA LYS A 105 18.12 -5.38 -23.87
C LYS A 105 19.57 -5.63 -23.49
N SER A 106 20.24 -4.69 -22.81
CA SER A 106 21.67 -4.79 -22.51
C SER A 106 21.97 -5.56 -21.23
N LEU A 107 21.12 -5.46 -20.20
CA LEU A 107 21.34 -6.04 -18.87
C LEU A 107 20.43 -7.24 -18.61
N CYS A 108 19.13 -7.12 -18.93
CA CYS A 108 18.13 -8.09 -18.47
C CYS A 108 17.73 -9.19 -19.48
N SER A 109 18.25 -9.17 -20.71
CA SER A 109 17.87 -10.08 -21.81
C SER A 109 17.94 -11.58 -21.47
N ARG A 110 18.73 -11.97 -20.46
CA ARG A 110 18.89 -13.38 -20.05
C ARG A 110 17.94 -13.79 -18.92
N ASP A 111 17.48 -12.84 -18.12
CA ASP A 111 16.67 -13.09 -16.92
C ASP A 111 15.16 -13.07 -17.20
N VAL A 112 14.71 -12.35 -18.24
CA VAL A 112 13.30 -12.35 -18.66
C VAL A 112 12.82 -13.72 -19.18
N GLY A 113 13.75 -14.60 -19.59
CA GLY A 113 13.45 -15.91 -20.18
C GLY A 113 13.66 -17.13 -19.29
N PHE A 114 14.34 -17.01 -18.13
CA PHE A 114 14.80 -18.19 -17.37
C PHE A 114 14.21 -18.32 -15.96
N THR A 115 13.52 -17.32 -15.41
CA THR A 115 13.07 -17.33 -14.00
C THR A 115 11.58 -17.02 -13.79
N SER A 116 10.74 -17.09 -14.83
CA SER A 116 9.30 -16.89 -14.66
C SER A 116 8.63 -18.09 -13.97
N GLY A 117 8.89 -18.26 -12.68
CA GLY A 117 8.13 -19.14 -11.77
C GLY A 117 6.71 -18.63 -11.56
N GLY A 118 5.99 -18.33 -12.64
CA GLY A 118 4.64 -17.75 -12.66
C GLY A 118 4.57 -16.22 -12.59
N LEU A 119 5.69 -15.51 -12.69
CA LEU A 119 5.73 -14.04 -12.70
C LEU A 119 5.38 -13.46 -14.08
N SER A 120 4.78 -12.27 -14.11
CA SER A 120 4.57 -11.54 -15.37
C SER A 120 5.88 -11.01 -15.94
N GLU A 121 5.92 -10.77 -17.25
CA GLU A 121 7.09 -10.23 -17.95
C GLU A 121 7.53 -8.89 -17.34
N GLY A 122 6.58 -7.99 -17.03
CA GLY A 122 6.87 -6.71 -16.40
C GLY A 122 7.49 -6.87 -15.01
N MET A 123 7.04 -7.85 -14.22
CA MET A 123 7.62 -8.11 -12.90
C MET A 123 9.02 -8.71 -12.99
N ALA A 124 9.25 -9.66 -13.90
CA ALA A 124 10.58 -10.24 -14.12
C ALA A 124 11.59 -9.16 -14.57
N THR A 125 11.17 -8.27 -15.47
CA THR A 125 11.97 -7.11 -15.88
C THR A 125 12.30 -6.20 -14.70
N TYR A 126 11.30 -5.85 -13.88
CA TYR A 126 11.53 -4.98 -12.73
C TYR A 126 12.54 -5.56 -11.74
N LEU A 127 12.41 -6.84 -11.38
CA LEU A 127 13.34 -7.51 -10.45
C LEU A 127 14.79 -7.47 -10.96
N CYS A 128 15.01 -7.71 -12.25
CA CYS A 128 16.34 -7.56 -12.83
C CYS A 128 16.87 -6.13 -12.72
N LEU A 129 16.05 -5.14 -13.10
CA LEU A 129 16.46 -3.73 -13.06
C LEU A 129 16.78 -3.23 -11.64
N GLN A 130 16.14 -3.81 -10.61
CA GLN A 130 16.43 -3.50 -9.21
C GLN A 130 17.86 -3.90 -8.80
N GLU A 131 18.44 -4.95 -9.38
CA GLU A 131 19.81 -5.38 -9.09
C GLU A 131 20.84 -4.36 -9.63
N HIS A 132 20.49 -3.64 -10.70
CA HIS A 132 21.36 -2.71 -11.41
C HIS A 132 21.18 -1.23 -11.03
N VAL A 133 20.04 -0.85 -10.45
CA VAL A 133 19.80 0.55 -10.04
C VAL A 133 20.72 0.97 -8.89
N GLY A 134 21.03 0.06 -7.96
CA GLY A 134 21.89 0.33 -6.81
C GLY A 134 23.38 0.40 -7.16
N THR A 135 23.80 -0.28 -8.24
CA THR A 135 25.18 -0.28 -8.76
C THR A 135 25.44 0.87 -9.73
N GLY A 136 24.39 1.57 -10.17
CA GLY A 136 24.48 2.68 -11.12
C GLY A 136 24.68 2.24 -12.58
N GLU A 137 24.32 0.99 -12.90
CA GLU A 137 24.48 0.41 -14.25
C GLU A 137 23.35 0.80 -15.21
N LEU A 138 22.26 1.41 -14.71
CA LEU A 138 21.19 1.93 -15.54
C LEU A 138 21.61 3.25 -16.23
N GLU A 139 21.77 3.22 -17.55
CA GLU A 139 22.21 4.37 -18.35
C GLU A 139 21.10 5.43 -18.51
N SER A 140 19.87 4.97 -18.69
CA SER A 140 18.67 5.78 -18.86
C SER A 140 18.26 6.41 -17.53
N LYS A 141 18.37 7.75 -17.46
CA LYS A 141 17.83 8.53 -16.33
C LYS A 141 16.33 8.32 -16.14
N GLU A 142 15.61 8.07 -17.23
CA GLU A 142 14.18 7.76 -17.19
C GLU A 142 13.96 6.40 -16.53
N CYS A 143 14.72 5.37 -16.92
CA CYS A 143 14.63 4.05 -16.29
C CYS A 143 14.97 4.11 -14.80
N THR A 144 16.08 4.75 -14.44
CA THR A 144 16.50 4.94 -13.05
C THR A 144 15.41 5.61 -12.22
N ALA A 145 14.77 6.67 -12.74
CA ALA A 145 13.68 7.34 -12.05
C ALA A 145 12.45 6.42 -11.87
N LEU A 146 12.10 5.63 -12.88
CA LEU A 146 10.95 4.71 -12.84
C LEU A 146 11.18 3.55 -11.87
N VAL A 147 12.35 2.93 -11.89
CA VAL A 147 12.72 1.83 -10.97
C VAL A 147 12.80 2.36 -9.53
N THR A 148 13.40 3.53 -9.32
CA THR A 148 13.47 4.16 -7.98
C THR A 148 12.07 4.52 -7.46
N ARG A 149 11.18 4.99 -8.34
CA ARG A 149 9.79 5.27 -7.99
C ARG A 149 9.07 4.00 -7.53
N LEU A 150 9.19 2.89 -8.27
CA LEU A 150 8.62 1.60 -7.88
C LEU A 150 9.20 1.14 -6.52
N GLN A 151 10.52 1.22 -6.31
CA GLN A 151 11.14 0.87 -5.02
C GLN A 151 10.62 1.74 -3.86
N SER A 152 10.42 3.03 -4.10
CA SER A 152 9.83 3.94 -3.11
C SER A 152 8.39 3.53 -2.78
N LEU A 153 7.59 3.17 -3.78
CA LEU A 153 6.24 2.67 -3.58
C LEU A 153 6.26 1.35 -2.79
N GLU A 154 7.11 0.38 -3.15
CA GLU A 154 7.27 -0.88 -2.41
C GLU A 154 7.60 -0.63 -0.94
N GLY A 155 8.56 0.26 -0.66
CA GLY A 155 8.93 0.63 0.71
C GLY A 155 7.75 1.16 1.52
N GLN A 156 6.87 1.96 0.90
CA GLN A 156 5.63 2.43 1.55
C GLN A 156 4.67 1.28 1.88
N PHE A 157 4.51 0.28 1.00
CA PHE A 157 3.68 -0.89 1.27
C PHE A 157 4.29 -1.85 2.30
N VAL A 158 5.61 -2.04 2.29
CA VAL A 158 6.34 -2.86 3.27
C VAL A 158 6.23 -2.27 4.66
N HIS A 159 6.50 -0.97 4.82
CA HIS A 159 6.33 -0.26 6.10
C HIS A 159 4.93 -0.47 6.67
N SER A 160 3.94 -0.36 5.79
CA SER A 160 2.55 -0.53 6.16
C SER A 160 2.19 -1.97 6.55
N SER A 161 2.81 -2.95 5.89
CA SER A 161 2.67 -4.37 6.24
C SER A 161 3.26 -4.65 7.62
N HIS A 162 4.42 -4.08 7.97
CA HIS A 162 5.00 -4.21 9.31
C HIS A 162 4.05 -3.69 10.39
N LEU A 163 3.44 -2.51 10.19
CA LEU A 163 2.50 -1.94 11.15
C LEU A 163 1.28 -2.84 11.40
N ILE A 164 0.79 -3.52 10.35
CA ILE A 164 -0.29 -4.50 10.49
C ILE A 164 0.19 -5.70 11.29
N MET A 165 1.39 -6.21 10.98
CA MET A 165 1.95 -7.38 11.65
C MET A 165 2.11 -7.13 13.15
N ASP A 166 2.61 -5.95 13.53
CA ASP A 166 2.70 -5.54 14.94
C ASP A 166 1.32 -5.51 15.61
N ALA A 167 0.33 -4.89 14.95
CA ALA A 167 -1.04 -4.79 15.45
C ALA A 167 -1.79 -6.14 15.51
N CYS A 168 -1.35 -7.13 14.74
CA CYS A 168 -2.02 -8.43 14.56
C CYS A 168 -1.25 -9.61 15.19
N THR A 169 -0.29 -9.35 16.08
CA THR A 169 0.57 -10.39 16.67
C THR A 169 -0.22 -11.57 17.27
N ALA A 170 -1.31 -11.29 18.01
CA ALA A 170 -2.15 -12.32 18.60
C ALA A 170 -2.89 -13.15 17.53
N GLU A 171 -3.41 -12.50 16.50
CA GLU A 171 -4.09 -13.18 15.39
C GLU A 171 -3.15 -14.04 14.55
N LEU A 172 -1.86 -13.70 14.51
CA LEU A 172 -0.87 -14.52 13.83
C LEU A 172 -0.64 -15.84 14.54
N GLU A 173 -0.51 -15.80 15.86
CA GLU A 173 -0.35 -16.99 16.68
C GLU A 173 -1.60 -17.88 16.63
N HIS A 174 -2.81 -17.28 16.63
CA HIS A 174 -4.06 -18.04 16.72
C HIS A 174 -4.62 -18.49 15.37
N HIS A 175 -4.56 -17.64 14.34
CA HIS A 175 -5.18 -17.92 13.04
C HIS A 175 -4.17 -18.33 11.95
N CYS A 176 -2.88 -18.06 12.14
CA CYS A 176 -1.83 -18.28 11.15
C CYS A 176 -0.59 -19.05 11.67
N PRO A 177 -0.69 -20.06 12.57
CA PRO A 177 0.46 -20.65 13.25
C PRO A 177 1.43 -21.42 12.33
N ASN A 178 1.00 -21.82 11.13
CA ASN A 178 1.77 -22.65 10.20
C ASN A 178 2.21 -21.89 8.94
N VAL A 179 2.12 -20.56 8.93
CA VAL A 179 2.56 -19.76 7.79
C VAL A 179 4.08 -19.55 7.89
N PRO A 180 4.87 -19.96 6.88
CA PRO A 180 6.30 -19.69 6.87
C PRO A 180 6.59 -18.20 6.94
N ASP A 181 7.65 -17.84 7.68
CA ASP A 181 8.07 -16.45 7.86
C ASP A 181 8.14 -15.69 6.52
N GLY A 182 7.42 -14.58 6.45
CA GLY A 182 7.35 -13.74 5.25
C GLY A 182 6.15 -12.81 5.29
N GLN A 183 6.43 -11.50 5.38
CA GLN A 183 5.43 -10.45 5.63
C GLN A 183 4.20 -10.54 4.70
N TYR A 184 4.42 -10.81 3.40
CA TYR A 184 3.32 -10.95 2.45
C TYR A 184 2.47 -12.21 2.69
N ARG A 185 3.09 -13.37 2.94
CA ARG A 185 2.37 -14.64 3.19
C ARG A 185 1.53 -14.54 4.46
N THR A 186 2.12 -13.93 5.48
CA THR A 186 1.51 -13.74 6.77
C THR A 186 0.33 -12.75 6.71
N LEU A 187 0.49 -11.66 5.95
CA LEU A 187 -0.58 -10.71 5.66
C LEU A 187 -1.75 -11.33 4.87
N VAL A 188 -1.47 -12.13 3.83
CA VAL A 188 -2.50 -12.86 3.07
C VAL A 188 -3.28 -13.82 3.97
N CYS A 189 -2.61 -14.51 4.89
CA CYS A 189 -3.27 -15.38 5.87
C CYS A 189 -4.23 -14.60 6.77
N LEU A 190 -3.77 -13.48 7.35
CA LEU A 190 -4.61 -12.61 8.19
C LEU A 190 -5.86 -12.12 7.45
N LEU A 191 -5.70 -11.65 6.21
CA LEU A 191 -6.82 -11.17 5.39
C LEU A 191 -7.84 -12.26 5.06
N THR A 192 -7.36 -13.46 4.78
CA THR A 192 -8.22 -14.61 4.46
C THR A 192 -9.00 -15.03 5.70
N ASN A 193 -8.32 -15.13 6.84
CA ASN A 193 -8.95 -15.49 8.11
C ASN A 193 -9.97 -14.45 8.57
N LEU A 194 -9.66 -13.15 8.47
CA LEU A 194 -10.59 -12.06 8.83
C LEU A 194 -11.92 -12.14 8.05
N LYS A 195 -11.86 -12.41 6.74
CA LYS A 195 -13.07 -12.59 5.92
C LYS A 195 -13.85 -13.82 6.36
N SER A 196 -13.15 -14.92 6.67
CA SER A 196 -13.77 -16.18 7.08
C SER A 196 -14.40 -16.09 8.47
N THR A 197 -13.75 -15.44 9.44
CA THR A 197 -14.26 -15.24 10.80
C THR A 197 -15.47 -14.33 10.79
N SER A 198 -15.45 -13.25 10.00
CA SER A 198 -16.62 -12.37 9.83
C SER A 198 -17.83 -13.09 9.26
N LYS A 199 -17.62 -14.05 8.34
CA LYS A 199 -18.72 -14.85 7.79
C LYS A 199 -19.26 -15.84 8.83
N ARG A 200 -18.38 -16.59 9.50
CA ARG A 200 -18.77 -17.58 10.52
C ARG A 200 -19.46 -16.92 11.72
N ALA A 201 -18.97 -15.76 12.18
CA ALA A 201 -19.58 -15.03 13.30
C ALA A 201 -21.01 -14.53 13.00
N ALA A 202 -21.38 -14.38 11.72
CA ALA A 202 -22.74 -14.05 11.32
C ALA A 202 -23.67 -15.28 11.29
N GLU A 203 -23.12 -16.48 11.12
CA GLU A 203 -23.84 -17.75 11.07
C GLU A 203 -23.97 -18.37 12.48
N ASP A 204 -22.91 -18.31 13.28
CA ASP A 204 -22.86 -18.77 14.67
C ASP A 204 -21.94 -17.87 15.54
N PRO A 205 -22.52 -16.91 16.29
CA PRO A 205 -21.75 -15.95 17.09
C PRO A 205 -21.02 -16.53 18.30
N GLY A 206 -21.35 -17.76 18.73
CA GLY A 206 -20.89 -18.31 20.01
C GLY A 206 -19.58 -19.10 19.95
N GLU A 207 -19.14 -19.51 18.75
CA GLU A 207 -18.03 -20.45 18.57
C GLU A 207 -16.80 -19.83 17.86
N VAL A 208 -16.88 -18.56 17.47
CA VAL A 208 -15.84 -17.88 16.70
C VAL A 208 -15.12 -16.87 17.57
N GLU A 209 -13.83 -17.10 17.86
CA GLU A 209 -12.99 -16.03 18.39
C GLU A 209 -12.82 -14.93 17.34
N PRO A 210 -13.26 -13.69 17.63
CA PRO A 210 -13.11 -12.59 16.71
C PRO A 210 -11.67 -12.08 16.73
N PHE A 211 -11.25 -11.51 15.61
CA PHE A 211 -10.04 -10.69 15.59
C PHE A 211 -10.18 -9.57 16.61
N THR A 212 -9.09 -9.23 17.30
CA THR A 212 -9.03 -8.04 18.14
C THR A 212 -9.46 -6.83 17.32
N GLN A 213 -10.14 -5.90 17.99
CA GLN A 213 -10.60 -4.67 17.36
C GLN A 213 -9.46 -3.95 16.62
N GLY A 214 -8.27 -3.89 17.24
CA GLY A 214 -7.07 -3.28 16.65
C GLY A 214 -6.63 -3.94 15.35
N CYS A 215 -6.44 -5.26 15.34
CA CYS A 215 -6.03 -5.99 14.15
C CYS A 215 -7.11 -5.95 13.05
N ALA A 216 -8.38 -6.16 13.41
CA ALA A 216 -9.49 -6.09 12.48
C ALA A 216 -9.58 -4.71 11.82
N ASP A 217 -9.39 -3.63 12.58
CA ASP A 217 -9.43 -2.27 12.06
C ASP A 217 -8.22 -1.97 11.16
N GLN A 218 -7.02 -2.46 11.48
CA GLN A 218 -5.84 -2.32 10.63
C GLN A 218 -5.98 -3.07 9.29
N LEU A 219 -6.46 -4.32 9.32
CA LEU A 219 -6.69 -5.12 8.11
C LEU A 219 -7.85 -4.59 7.25
N LYS A 220 -8.93 -4.11 7.88
CA LYS A 220 -10.04 -3.43 7.18
C LYS A 220 -9.59 -2.12 6.55
N ARG A 221 -8.70 -1.39 7.20
CA ARG A 221 -8.04 -0.22 6.61
C ARG A 221 -7.24 -0.67 5.40
N PHE A 222 -6.27 -1.57 5.56
CA PHE A 222 -5.41 -2.07 4.49
C PHE A 222 -6.15 -2.53 3.22
N THR A 223 -7.28 -3.22 3.40
CA THR A 223 -8.08 -3.75 2.28
C THR A 223 -9.10 -2.78 1.72
N LYS A 224 -9.35 -1.65 2.40
CA LYS A 224 -10.19 -0.60 1.86
C LYS A 224 -9.45 -0.05 0.64
N PRO A 225 -10.12 0.05 -0.52
CA PRO A 225 -9.54 0.69 -1.69
C PRO A 225 -9.07 2.07 -1.24
N GLY A 226 -7.76 2.18 -1.05
CA GLY A 226 -7.10 3.45 -0.91
C GLY A 226 -6.79 4.12 0.43
N SER A 227 -6.93 3.42 1.54
CA SER A 227 -6.34 3.93 2.77
C SER A 227 -4.81 4.07 2.62
N ARG A 228 -4.21 5.22 2.98
CA ARG A 228 -2.97 5.12 3.78
C ARG A 228 -3.38 4.70 5.17
N PHE A 229 -2.56 3.84 5.72
CA PHE A 229 -2.70 3.09 6.94
C PHE A 229 -2.78 4.03 8.13
N ALA A 230 -4.00 4.47 8.43
CA ALA A 230 -4.25 5.19 9.66
C ALA A 230 -4.05 4.20 10.83
N VAL A 231 -2.94 4.36 11.55
CA VAL A 231 -2.67 3.66 12.81
C VAL A 231 -3.75 4.06 13.82
N ILE A 232 -4.30 3.09 14.54
CA ILE A 232 -4.98 3.37 15.81
C ILE A 232 -3.89 3.20 16.86
N GLU A 233 -3.24 4.28 17.28
CA GLU A 233 -2.49 4.25 18.53
C GLU A 233 -3.53 4.18 19.65
N GLY A 234 -3.70 3.00 20.25
CA GLY A 234 -4.62 2.85 21.38
C GLY A 234 -5.28 1.50 21.50
N ALA A 235 -4.50 0.41 21.61
CA ALA A 235 -4.99 -0.83 22.19
C ALA A 235 -3.85 -1.69 22.79
N VAL A 236 -2.91 -1.06 23.50
CA VAL A 236 -2.12 -1.82 24.49
C VAL A 236 -3.03 -2.00 25.70
N GLY A 237 -3.79 -3.10 25.69
CA GLY A 237 -4.51 -3.59 26.85
C GLY A 237 -3.51 -4.11 27.87
N THR A 238 -3.10 -3.27 28.82
CA THR A 238 -2.48 -3.74 30.06
C THR A 238 -3.56 -4.24 31.02
N GLY A 239 -3.85 -5.53 30.96
CA GLY A 239 -4.50 -6.24 32.06
C GLY A 239 -3.47 -6.65 33.10
N GLY A 240 -3.61 -6.22 34.37
CA GLY A 240 -2.75 -6.72 35.45
C GLY A 240 -2.77 -5.98 36.80
N LYS A 241 -3.83 -6.23 37.58
CA LYS A 241 -4.03 -6.07 39.06
C LYS A 241 -2.89 -5.49 39.95
N ALA A 242 -3.26 -4.50 40.77
CA ALA A 242 -3.05 -4.43 42.24
C ALA A 242 -3.86 -3.21 42.76
N GLY A 243 -4.74 -3.29 43.76
CA GLY A 243 -4.36 -3.42 45.17
C GLY A 243 -4.60 -2.08 45.89
N ALA A 244 -5.66 -2.04 46.71
CA ALA A 244 -6.11 -1.00 47.64
C ALA A 244 -5.13 0.11 48.08
N ARG A 245 -5.63 1.36 48.16
CA ARG A 245 -5.80 2.07 49.45
C ARG A 245 -6.53 3.42 49.32
N THR A 246 -7.51 3.58 50.19
CA THR A 246 -8.20 4.79 50.60
C THR A 246 -7.24 5.90 51.08
N GLY A 247 -7.51 7.17 50.72
CA GLY A 247 -6.78 8.32 51.28
C GLY A 247 -7.35 9.69 50.89
N LYS A 248 -8.34 10.16 51.65
CA LYS A 248 -8.76 11.57 51.90
C LYS A 248 -8.17 12.69 51.00
N SER A 249 -9.03 13.33 50.19
CA SER A 249 -8.85 14.73 49.78
C SER A 249 -9.23 15.66 50.92
N GLY A 250 -8.25 16.39 51.44
CA GLY A 250 -8.44 17.57 52.27
C GLY A 250 -8.73 18.79 51.41
N THR A 251 -9.84 19.46 51.70
CA THR A 251 -10.25 20.78 51.21
C THR A 251 -9.38 21.89 51.81
N ARG A 252 -9.10 22.94 51.02
CA ARG A 252 -8.95 24.40 51.33
C ARG A 252 -7.93 25.00 50.32
N GLY A 253 -8.10 26.18 49.76
CA GLY A 253 -9.04 27.26 50.04
C GLY A 253 -9.00 28.30 48.91
N ALA A 254 -10.01 29.15 48.96
CA ALA A 254 -10.30 30.23 48.03
C ALA A 254 -9.50 31.52 48.29
N ALA A 255 -9.66 32.42 47.32
CA ALA A 255 -9.82 33.88 47.44
C ALA A 255 -8.59 34.79 47.36
N ASP A 256 -8.67 35.67 46.34
CA ASP A 256 -8.47 37.12 46.35
C ASP A 256 -7.31 37.73 47.16
N LYS A 257 -6.37 38.32 46.43
CA LYS A 257 -6.17 39.78 46.38
C LYS A 257 -5.25 40.20 45.23
#